data_AF-A0A0P7XF48-F1
#
_entry.id   AF-A0A0P7XF48-F1
#
_cell.length_a   1.000
_cell.length_b   1.000
_cell.length_c   1.000
_cell.angle_alpha   90.00
_cell.angle_beta   90.00
_cell.angle_gamma   90.00
#
_symmetry.space_group_name_H-M   'P 1'
#
loop_
_entity.id
_entity.type
_entity.pdbx_description
1 polymer ?
#
loop_
_entity_poly.entity_id
_entity_poly.type
_entity_poly.pdbx_seq_one_letter_code
_entity_poly.pdbx_strand_id
1 'polypeptide(L)'
;MTDHEMQLARLSRPGLLVRTAQMAACAPCAARRAGRRPFAKLLAEEAMLNAARLGGGLGYSPRRHVQVMSALMSAARSGDA
;
A
#
# COMPACT_ATOMS: atom_id res chain seq x y z
N MET A 1 -7.93 0.85 16.94
CA MET A 1 -6.71 1.06 16.13
C MET A 1 -5.97 -0.26 16.11
N THR A 2 -6.08 -1.01 15.02
CA THR A 2 -5.49 -2.35 14.88
C THR A 2 -3.98 -2.26 14.57
N ASP A 3 -3.23 -3.34 14.76
CA ASP A 3 -1.77 -3.37 14.52
C ASP A 3 -1.42 -2.95 13.07
N HIS A 4 -2.25 -3.36 12.09
CA HIS A 4 -2.09 -2.98 10.70
C HIS A 4 -2.29 -1.47 10.45
N GLU A 5 -3.24 -0.83 11.13
CA GLU A 5 -3.46 0.62 11.04
C GLU A 5 -2.27 1.40 11.62
N MET A 6 -1.70 0.92 12.74
CA MET A 6 -0.49 1.49 13.32
C MET A 6 0.71 1.39 12.38
N GLN A 7 0.87 0.27 11.69
CA GLN A 7 1.93 0.08 10.70
C GLN A 7 1.77 1.00 9.49
N LEU A 8 0.54 1.19 9.02
CA LEU A 8 0.22 2.14 7.94
C LEU A 8 0.51 3.59 8.34
N ALA A 9 0.14 4.00 9.55
CA ALA A 9 0.38 5.36 10.05
C ALA A 9 1.86 5.73 10.13
N ARG A 10 2.75 4.74 10.25
CA ARG A 10 4.21 4.94 10.25
C ARG A 10 4.80 5.15 8.85
N LEU A 11 4.04 4.90 7.77
CA LEU A 11 4.52 5.10 6.40
C LEU A 11 4.49 6.59 6.02
N SER A 12 5.65 7.25 5.98
CA SER A 12 5.76 8.62 5.45
C SER A 12 5.88 8.62 3.93
N ARG A 13 4.84 9.09 3.21
CA ARG A 13 4.75 9.03 1.74
C ARG A 13 4.28 10.36 1.14
N PRO A 14 4.67 10.68 -0.12
CA PRO A 14 4.14 11.84 -0.83
C PRO A 14 2.60 11.88 -0.82
N GLY A 15 2.01 13.02 -0.49
CA GLY A 15 0.56 13.15 -0.28
C GLY A 15 -0.29 12.73 -1.50
N LEU A 16 0.22 12.93 -2.72
CA LEU A 16 -0.44 12.48 -3.95
C LEU A 16 -0.54 10.95 -4.04
N LEU A 17 0.50 10.22 -3.64
CA LEU A 17 0.49 8.75 -3.62
C LEU A 17 -0.49 8.22 -2.58
N VAL A 18 -0.53 8.86 -1.40
CA VAL A 18 -1.48 8.49 -0.34
C VAL A 18 -2.91 8.72 -0.81
N ARG A 19 -3.21 9.90 -1.36
CA ARG A 19 -4.56 10.26 -1.80
C ARG A 19 -5.06 9.37 -2.95
N THR A 20 -4.21 9.08 -3.92
CA THR A 20 -4.54 8.14 -5.01
C THR A 20 -4.75 6.72 -4.51
N ALA A 21 -3.92 6.25 -3.57
CA ALA A 21 -4.09 4.95 -2.94
C ALA A 21 -5.39 4.87 -2.13
N GLN A 22 -5.76 5.92 -1.39
CA GLN A 22 -7.03 5.99 -0.66
C GLN A 22 -8.23 5.87 -1.59
N MET A 23 -8.24 6.63 -2.70
CA MET A 23 -9.29 6.54 -3.73
C MET A 23 -9.36 5.14 -4.33
N ALA A 24 -8.21 4.53 -4.63
CA ALA A 24 -8.14 3.19 -5.20
C ALA A 24 -8.44 2.07 -4.20
N ALA A 25 -8.33 2.31 -2.88
CA ALA A 25 -8.50 1.29 -1.86
C ALA A 25 -9.94 0.77 -1.79
N CYS A 26 -10.93 1.56 -2.21
CA CYS A 26 -12.33 1.16 -2.28
C CYS A 26 -12.66 0.32 -3.53
N ALA A 27 -11.74 0.22 -4.49
CA ALA A 27 -11.98 -0.54 -5.70
C ALA A 27 -11.93 -2.06 -5.43
N PRO A 28 -12.78 -2.88 -6.10
CA PRO A 28 -12.76 -4.34 -5.94
C PRO A 28 -11.40 -4.99 -6.22
N CYS A 29 -10.59 -4.35 -7.07
CA CYS A 29 -9.25 -4.82 -7.39
C CYS A 29 -8.26 -4.69 -6.21
N ALA A 30 -8.47 -3.73 -5.29
CA ALA A 30 -7.67 -3.58 -4.07
C ALA A 30 -7.96 -4.70 -3.09
N ALA A 31 -9.24 -4.98 -2.81
CA ALA A 31 -9.68 -6.10 -1.98
C ALA A 31 -9.19 -7.45 -2.52
N ARG A 32 -9.31 -7.67 -3.84
CA ARG A 32 -8.79 -8.88 -4.49
C ARG A 32 -7.28 -9.05 -4.31
N ARG A 33 -6.51 -7.95 -4.37
CA ARG A 33 -5.05 -7.98 -4.18
C ARG A 33 -4.69 -8.22 -2.71
N ALA A 34 -5.45 -7.63 -1.78
CA ALA A 34 -5.34 -7.85 -0.35
C ALA A 34 -5.59 -9.32 0.02
N GLY A 35 -6.65 -9.95 -0.50
CA GLY A 35 -6.94 -11.36 -0.23
C GLY A 35 -5.95 -12.36 -0.85
N ARG A 36 -5.15 -11.94 -1.85
CA ARG A 36 -4.17 -12.80 -2.52
C ARG A 36 -2.77 -12.78 -1.89
N ARG A 37 -2.47 -11.79 -1.04
CA ARG A 37 -1.14 -11.58 -0.49
C ARG A 37 -1.24 -11.23 1.00
N PRO A 38 -0.46 -11.87 1.88
CA PRO A 38 -0.47 -11.50 3.29
C PRO A 38 0.02 -10.06 3.46
N PHE A 39 -0.46 -9.38 4.51
CA PHE A 39 -0.16 -7.97 4.81
C PHE A 39 1.35 -7.70 4.82
N ALA A 40 2.13 -8.57 5.49
CA ALA A 40 3.59 -8.46 5.56
C ALA A 40 4.27 -8.46 4.18
N LYS A 41 3.76 -9.23 3.22
CA LYS A 41 4.32 -9.27 1.85
C LYS A 41 3.99 -8.00 1.07
N LEU A 42 2.81 -7.42 1.28
CA LEU A 42 2.46 -6.13 0.70
C LEU A 42 3.30 -5.00 1.30
N LEU A 43 3.60 -5.07 2.61
CA LEU A 43 4.44 -4.09 3.30
C LEU A 43 5.89 -4.15 2.79
N ALA A 44 6.45 -5.35 2.60
CA ALA A 44 7.77 -5.53 2.02
C ALA A 44 7.85 -4.98 0.57
N GLU A 45 6.84 -5.25 -0.25
CA GLU A 45 6.78 -4.74 -1.62
C GLU A 45 6.67 -3.20 -1.66
N GLU A 46 5.90 -2.62 -0.75
CA GLU A 46 5.81 -1.17 -0.56
C GLU A 46 7.17 -0.57 -0.21
N ALA A 47 7.89 -1.17 0.74
CA ALA A 47 9.24 -0.74 1.11
C ALA A 47 10.22 -0.77 -0.07
N MET A 48 10.17 -1.82 -0.89
CA MET A 48 10.99 -1.91 -2.11
C MET A 48 10.67 -0.79 -3.11
N LEU A 49 9.38 -0.49 -3.31
CA LEU A 49 8.95 0.59 -4.22
C LEU A 49 9.35 1.97 -3.69
N ASN A 50 9.27 2.18 -2.38
CA ASN A 50 9.73 3.43 -1.78
C ASN A 50 11.27 3.56 -1.86
N ALA A 51 12.02 2.47 -1.68
CA ALA A 51 13.47 2.47 -1.89
C ALA A 51 13.83 2.81 -3.35
N ALA A 52 13.16 2.20 -4.33
CA ALA A 52 13.37 2.52 -5.74
C ALA A 52 13.01 3.99 -6.08
N ARG A 53 11.96 4.53 -5.45
CA ARG A 53 11.59 5.95 -5.59
C ARG A 53 12.67 6.89 -5.07
N LEU A 54 13.30 6.55 -3.93
CA LEU A 54 14.36 7.34 -3.32
C LEU A 54 15.72 7.17 -4.02
N GLY A 55 15.99 5.98 -4.58
CA GLY A 55 17.25 5.63 -5.26
C GLY A 55 17.34 6.06 -6.73
N GLY A 56 16.71 7.17 -7.12
CA GLY A 56 16.80 7.69 -8.49
C GLY A 56 15.78 7.13 -9.50
N GLY A 57 14.81 6.32 -9.05
CA GLY A 57 13.64 5.96 -9.84
C GLY A 57 13.83 4.81 -10.85
N LEU A 58 15.01 4.21 -10.95
CA LEU A 58 15.22 3.05 -11.83
C LEU A 58 14.35 1.88 -11.38
N GLY A 59 13.49 1.36 -12.26
CA GLY A 59 12.53 0.30 -11.93
C GLY A 59 11.36 0.73 -11.05
N TYR A 60 11.26 2.02 -10.68
CA TYR A 60 10.13 2.54 -9.92
C TYR A 60 8.89 2.70 -10.81
N SER A 61 7.76 2.14 -10.37
CA SER A 61 6.47 2.34 -11.01
C SER A 61 5.49 3.01 -10.04
N PRO A 62 5.13 4.29 -10.23
CA PRO A 62 4.12 4.96 -9.43
C PRO A 62 2.77 4.23 -9.43
N ARG A 63 2.37 3.67 -10.60
CA ARG A 63 1.16 2.86 -10.72
C ARG A 63 1.22 1.63 -9.83
N ARG A 64 2.37 0.94 -9.79
CA ARG A 64 2.55 -0.23 -8.91
C ARG A 64 2.50 0.18 -7.44
N HIS A 65 3.11 1.30 -7.09
CA HIS A 65 3.12 1.83 -5.71
C HIS A 65 1.70 2.10 -5.21
N VAL A 66 0.87 2.77 -6.02
CA VAL A 66 -0.54 3.01 -5.69
C VAL A 66 -1.31 1.69 -5.53
N GLN A 67 -1.09 0.70 -6.41
CA GLN A 67 -1.74 -0.62 -6.31
C GLN A 67 -1.41 -1.37 -5.01
N VAL A 68 -0.16 -1.27 -4.54
CA VAL A 68 0.29 -1.92 -3.31
C VAL A 68 -0.26 -1.17 -2.09
N MET A 69 -0.17 0.16 -2.08
CA MET A 69 -0.72 1.00 -1.01
C MET A 69 -2.24 0.85 -0.88
N SER A 70 -2.99 0.81 -2.00
CA SER A 70 -4.45 0.59 -1.96
C SER A 70 -4.80 -0.79 -1.41
N ALA A 71 -3.98 -1.80 -1.70
CA ALA A 71 -4.16 -3.15 -1.16
C ALA A 71 -3.83 -3.22 0.34
N LEU A 72 -2.78 -2.54 0.81
CA LEU A 72 -2.48 -2.41 2.24
C LEU A 72 -3.64 -1.74 3.00
N MET A 73 -4.16 -0.62 2.48
CA MET A 73 -5.30 0.06 3.07
C MET A 73 -6.56 -0.81 3.07
N SER A 74 -6.80 -1.58 2.01
CA SER A 74 -7.91 -2.53 1.97
C SER A 74 -7.73 -3.67 2.96
N ALA A 75 -6.52 -4.23 3.08
CA ALA A 75 -6.20 -5.31 4.00
C ALA A 75 -6.35 -4.88 5.46
N ALA A 76 -5.90 -3.67 5.80
CA ALA A 76 -6.04 -3.11 7.15
C ALA A 76 -7.51 -2.94 7.56
N ARG A 77 -8.38 -2.50 6.63
CA ARG A 77 -9.84 -2.40 6.89
C ARG A 77 -10.51 -3.76 7.03
N SER A 78 -10.06 -4.77 6.29
CA SER A 78 -10.64 -6.12 6.35
C SER A 78 -10.12 -6.94 7.54
N GLY A 79 -9.00 -6.54 8.15
CA GLY A 79 -8.48 -7.16 9.37
C GLY A 79 -9.19 -6.72 10.66
N ASP A 80 -10.24 -5.90 10.54
CA ASP A 80 -11.14 -5.47 11.63
C ASP A 80 -12.44 -6.32 11.68
N ALA A 81 -12.51 -7.40 10.89
CA ALA A 81 -13.66 -8.31 10.78
C ALA A 81 -13.32 -9.72 11.26
#